data_AF-A0A2I1FC06-F1
#
_entry.id   AF-A0A2I1FC06-F1
#
_cell.length_a   1.000
_cell.length_b   1.000
_cell.length_c   1.000
_cell.angle_alpha   90.00
_cell.angle_beta   90.00
_cell.angle_gamma   90.00
#
_symmetry.space_group_name_H-M   'P 1'
#
loop_
_entity.id
_entity.type
_entity.pdbx_description
1 polymer ?
#
loop_
_entity_poly.entity_id
_entity_poly.type
_entity_poly.pdbx_seq_one_letter_code
_entity_poly.pdbx_strand_id
1 'polypeptide(L)' 'MEGKLHQMVIDGISSTSKNPLNIRVSEFTLKEGSEEKKNLYKNVKRVMKVIVRLLKDRLKCVDEKPDRKRARVEGYHSKK' A
#
# COMPACT_ATOMS: atom_id res chain seq x y z
N MET A 1 26.27 9.97 15.15
CA MET A 1 26.01 8.55 14.83
C MET A 1 24.52 8.36 14.71
N GLU A 2 24.10 7.89 13.54
CA GLU A 2 22.73 7.88 13.06
C GLU A 2 21.82 7.03 13.97
N GLY A 3 20.70 7.62 14.39
CA GLY A 3 19.67 6.93 15.16
C GLY A 3 19.05 5.83 14.31
N LYS A 4 19.37 4.58 14.66
CA LYS A 4 18.83 3.37 14.05
C LYS A 4 17.31 3.38 14.23
N LEU A 5 16.59 3.64 13.14
CA LEU A 5 15.13 3.67 13.14
C LEU A 5 14.64 2.23 13.29
N HIS A 6 14.13 1.90 14.48
CA HIS A 6 13.43 0.65 14.70
C HIS A 6 12.17 0.64 13.83
N GLN A 7 12.22 -0.12 12.75
CA GLN A 7 11.04 -0.55 12.01
C GLN A 7 10.22 -1.41 12.96
N MET A 8 9.12 -0.88 13.47
CA MET A 8 8.14 -1.65 14.22
C MET A 8 7.42 -2.56 13.21
N VAL A 9 7.88 -3.80 13.12
CA VAL A 9 7.25 -4.87 12.33
C VAL A 9 6.16 -5.45 13.21
N ILE A 10 4.91 -5.08 12.95
CA ILE A 10 3.75 -5.81 13.44
C ILE A 10 3.44 -6.85 12.35
N ASP A 11 3.67 -8.13 12.65
CA ASP A 11 3.37 -9.33 11.87
C ASP A 11 2.89 -9.09 10.42
N GLY A 12 3.85 -8.92 9.50
CA GLY A 12 3.61 -8.89 8.05
C GLY A 12 3.08 -7.57 7.46
N ILE A 13 2.80 -6.55 8.28
CA ILE A 13 2.36 -5.23 7.80
C ILE A 13 3.52 -4.23 7.92
N SER A 14 4.21 -3.99 6.80
CA SER A 14 5.20 -2.92 6.72
C SER A 14 4.53 -1.57 6.43
N SER A 15 4.67 -0.60 7.32
CA SER A 15 4.29 0.78 7.01
C SER A 15 5.34 1.43 6.11
N THR A 16 4.90 2.05 5.02
CA THR A 16 5.78 2.83 4.13
C THR A 16 5.95 4.28 4.58
N SER A 17 5.23 4.71 5.61
CA SER A 17 5.25 6.09 6.11
C SER A 17 5.47 6.11 7.62
N LYS A 18 6.37 6.99 8.08
CA LYS A 18 6.55 7.28 9.51
C LYS A 18 5.37 8.07 10.08
N ASN A 19 4.72 8.87 9.23
CA ASN A 19 3.55 9.66 9.62
C ASN A 19 2.28 8.90 9.25
N PRO A 20 1.32 8.77 10.17
CA PRO A 20 0.09 8.05 9.89
C PRO A 20 -0.75 8.87 8.88
N LEU A 21 -1.37 8.16 7.94
CA LEU A 21 -2.30 8.74 6.98
C LEU A 21 -3.71 8.38 7.44
N ASN A 22 -4.43 9.37 7.97
CA ASN A 22 -5.67 9.13 8.72
C ASN A 22 -6.87 9.62 7.90
N ILE A 23 -7.94 8.84 7.91
CA ILE A 23 -9.25 9.29 7.43
C ILE A 23 -10.15 9.35 8.66
N ARG A 24 -10.52 10.55 9.09
CA ARG A 24 -11.44 10.76 10.21
C ARG A 24 -12.79 11.18 9.66
N VAL A 25 -13.80 10.36 9.92
CA VAL A 25 -15.20 10.65 9.61
C VAL A 25 -15.87 11.17 10.87
N SER A 26 -16.60 12.26 10.74
CA SER A 26 -17.42 12.85 11.81
C SER A 26 -18.72 13.38 11.23
N GLU A 27 -19.69 13.72 12.08
CA GLU A 27 -20.98 14.27 11.64
C GLU A 27 -20.81 15.53 10.76
N PHE A 28 -19.84 16.39 11.08
CA PHE A 28 -19.53 17.59 10.29
C PHE A 28 -19.02 17.28 8.88
N THR A 29 -18.36 16.13 8.69
CA THR A 29 -17.90 15.70 7.35
C THR A 29 -19.05 15.19 6.46
N LEU A 30 -20.21 14.89 7.05
CA LEU A 30 -21.41 14.47 6.32
C LEU A 30 -22.19 15.67 5.77
N LYS A 31 -22.03 16.85 6.37
CA LYS A 31 -22.70 18.08 5.93
C LYS A 31 -22.17 18.53 4.57
N GLU A 32 -23.08 18.74 3.62
CA GLU A 32 -22.77 19.24 2.28
C GLU A 32 -22.13 20.65 2.37
N GLY A 33 -21.12 20.92 1.54
CA GLY A 33 -20.46 22.24 1.48
C GLY A 33 -19.54 22.58 2.66
N SER A 34 -19.49 21.77 3.72
CA SER A 34 -18.64 22.03 4.90
C SER A 34 -17.16 21.97 4.56
N GLU A 35 -16.35 22.75 5.28
CA GLU A 35 -14.89 22.71 5.12
C GLU A 35 -14.33 21.36 5.58
N GLU A 36 -14.97 20.73 6.57
CA GLU A 36 -14.65 19.40 7.05
C GLU A 36 -14.85 18.35 5.95
N LYS A 37 -15.94 18.41 5.16
CA LYS A 37 -16.17 17.53 4.00
C LYS A 37 -15.11 17.75 2.92
N LYS A 38 -14.74 19.01 2.64
CA LYS A 38 -13.65 19.33 1.69
C LYS A 38 -12.31 18.80 2.18
N ASN A 39 -12.00 18.95 3.46
CA ASN A 39 -10.76 18.45 4.06
C ASN A 39 -10.73 16.91 4.06
N LEU A 40 -11.84 16.26 4.37
CA LEU A 40 -11.99 14.81 4.27
C LEU A 40 -11.69 14.32 2.84
N TYR A 41 -12.28 14.96 1.82
CA TYR A 41 -12.02 14.62 0.42
C TYR A 41 -10.54 14.75 0.04
N LYS A 42 -9.86 15.81 0.50
CA LYS A 42 -8.41 15.99 0.29
C LYS A 42 -7.61 14.84 0.92
N ASN A 43 -7.97 14.43 2.14
CA ASN A 43 -7.29 13.34 2.85
C ASN A 43 -7.52 11.98 2.18
N VAL A 44 -8.77 11.67 1.81
CA VAL A 44 -9.11 10.44 1.06
C VAL A 44 -8.35 10.39 -0.26
N LYS A 45 -8.33 11.50 -1.02
CA LYS A 45 -7.59 11.59 -2.28
C LYS A 45 -6.09 11.31 -2.09
N ARG A 46 -5.49 11.80 -1.00
CA ARG A 46 -4.08 11.54 -0.67
C ARG A 46 -3.82 10.07 -0.35
N VAL A 47 -4.67 9.44 0.46
CA VAL A 47 -4.57 8.01 0.80
C VAL A 47 -4.70 7.14 -0.45
N MET A 48 -5.73 7.39 -1.27
CA MET A 48 -5.95 6.64 -2.52
C MET A 48 -4.77 6.76 -3.48
N LYS A 49 -4.15 7.95 -3.61
CA LYS A 49 -2.93 8.12 -4.42
C LYS A 49 -1.78 7.22 -3.95
N VAL A 50 -1.57 7.11 -2.64
CA VAL A 50 -0.52 6.26 -2.07
C VAL A 50 -0.81 4.78 -2.38
N ILE A 51 -2.04 4.32 -2.15
CA ILE A 51 -2.46 2.95 -2.43
C ILE A 51 -2.25 2.61 -3.91
N VAL A 52 -2.73 3.46 -4.82
CA VAL A 52 -2.58 3.24 -6.27
C VAL A 52 -1.11 3.17 -6.68
N ARG A 53 -0.25 4.03 -6.13
CA ARG A 53 1.20 3.99 -6.40
C ARG A 53 1.80 2.65 -5.95
N LEU A 54 1.50 2.21 -4.72
CA LEU A 54 1.99 0.94 -4.20
C LEU A 54 1.53 -0.25 -5.04
N LEU A 55 0.29 -0.23 -5.53
CA LEU A 55 -0.22 -1.27 -6.44
C LEU A 55 0.50 -1.26 -7.78
N LYS A 56 0.76 -0.08 -8.36
CA LYS A 56 1.53 0.05 -9.61
C LYS A 56 2.96 -0.45 -9.44
N ASP A 57 3.62 -0.12 -8.33
CA ASP A 57 4.97 -0.57 -8.04
C ASP A 57 5.03 -2.10 -7.91
N ARG A 58 4.03 -2.71 -7.25
CA ARG A 58 3.90 -4.16 -7.17
C ARG A 58 3.67 -4.81 -8.54
N LEU A 59 2.80 -4.24 -9.37
CA LEU A 59 2.53 -4.76 -10.71
C LEU A 59 3.79 -4.75 -11.59
N LYS A 60 4.58 -3.68 -11.55
CA LYS A 60 5.87 -3.61 -12.25
C LYS A 60 6.85 -4.72 -11.84
N CYS A 61 6.84 -5.13 -10.57
CA CYS A 61 7.66 -6.23 -10.08
C CYS A 61 7.15 -7.63 -10.49
N VAL A 62 5.90 -7.77 -10.93
CA VAL A 62 5.35 -9.07 -11.36
C VAL A 62 5.82 -9.47 -12.75
N ASP A 63 6.14 -8.50 -13.61
CA ASP A 63 6.63 -8.75 -14.96
C ASP A 63 8.07 -9.29 -15.01
N GLU A 64 8.82 -9.25 -13.91
CA GLU A 64 10.26 -9.59 -13.93
C GLU A 64 10.60 -11.08 -13.96
N LYS A 65 9.69 -12.05 -13.72
CA LYS A 65 10.02 -13.49 -13.91
C LYS A 65 8.85 -14.37 -14.37
N PRO A 66 8.62 -14.52 -15.69
CA PRO A 66 7.88 -15.68 -16.21
C PRO A 66 8.56 -17.02 -15.83
N ASP A 67 9.87 -17.00 -15.58
CA ASP A 67 10.67 -18.19 -15.26
C ASP A 67 10.28 -18.89 -13.97
N ARG A 68 9.74 -18.20 -12.95
CA ARG A 68 9.34 -18.87 -11.70
C ARG A 68 8.13 -19.78 -11.89
N LYS A 69 7.22 -19.41 -12.79
CA LYS A 69 6.04 -20.24 -13.09
C LYS A 69 6.43 -21.40 -14.00
N ARG A 70 7.25 -21.15 -15.02
CA ARG A 70 7.81 -22.19 -15.91
C ARG A 70 8.65 -23.21 -15.13
N ALA A 71 9.57 -22.76 -14.29
CA ALA A 71 10.41 -23.64 -13.46
C ALA A 71 9.61 -24.47 -12.44
N ARG A 72 8.52 -23.92 -11.86
CA ARG A 72 7.62 -24.72 -11.00
C ARG A 72 6.95 -25.83 -11.80
N VAL A 73 6.40 -25.52 -12.98
CA VAL A 73 5.72 -26.50 -13.83
C VAL A 73 6.70 -27.57 -14.33
N GLU A 74 7.87 -27.16 -14.82
CA GLU A 74 8.90 -28.06 -15.33
C GLU A 74 9.46 -28.98 -14.23
N GLY A 75 9.62 -28.48 -13.00
CA GLY A 75 9.99 -29.31 -11.84
C GLY A 75 8.95 -30.38 -11.46
N TYR A 76 7.67 -30.21 -11.82
CA TYR A 76 6.67 -31.28 -11.70
C TYR A 76 6.75 -32.30 -12.84
N HIS A 77 7.09 -31.85 -14.06
CA HIS A 77 7.23 -32.73 -15.23
C HIS A 77 8.51 -33.58 -15.21
N SER A 78 9.60 -33.07 -14.63
CA SER A 78 10.87 -33.80 -14.50
C SER A 78 10.91 -34.81 -13.35
N LYS A 79 9.82 -34.95 -12.58
CA LYS A 79 9.67 -35.96 -11.51
C LYS A 79 9.04 -37.28 -12.02
N LYS A 80 9.11 -37.54 -13.31
CA LYS A 80 8.76 -38.83 -13.92
C LYS A 80 10.02 -39.57 -14.33
#